data_AF-A0A1H0BFL0-F1
#
_entry.id   AF-A0A1H0BFL0-F1
#
_cell.length_a   1.000
_cell.length_b   1.000
_cell.length_c   1.000
_cell.angle_alpha   90.00
_cell.angle_beta   90.00
_cell.angle_gamma   90.00
#
_symmetry.space_group_name_H-M   'P 1'
#
loop_
_entity.id
_entity.type
_entity.pdbx_description
1 polymer ?
#
loop_
_entity_poly.entity_id
_entity_poly.type
_entity_poly.pdbx_seq_one_letter_code
_entity_poly.pdbx_strand_id
1 'polypeptide(L)' 'MEQDRDMPKEPPISDGQSGRPRDETIAQTGRGLPNDTGRPVEVDEAEAERIEKKIREL' A
#
# COMPACT_ATOMS: atom_id res chain seq x y z
N MET A 1 -4.60 -17.77 -20.02
CA MET A 1 -3.44 -17.81 -19.10
C MET A 1 -4.01 -17.74 -17.70
N GLU A 2 -4.12 -18.88 -17.01
CA GLU A 2 -4.84 -19.04 -15.73
C GLU A 2 -4.05 -19.98 -14.78
N GLN A 3 -2.76 -20.16 -15.02
CA GLN A 3 -1.94 -21.23 -14.40
C GLN A 3 -1.12 -20.80 -13.18
N ASP A 4 -1.15 -19.52 -12.78
CA ASP A 4 -0.34 -19.03 -11.64
C ASP A 4 -1.08 -19.15 -10.27
N ARG A 5 -2.34 -19.62 -10.23
CA ARG A 5 -3.17 -19.50 -9.02
C ARG A 5 -2.92 -20.58 -7.95
N ASP A 6 -2.29 -21.70 -8.29
CA ASP A 6 -2.19 -22.88 -7.41
C ASP A 6 -0.76 -23.45 -7.25
N MET A 7 0.27 -22.59 -7.20
CA MET A 7 1.60 -23.03 -6.75
C MET A 7 1.64 -23.07 -5.21
N PRO A 8 2.18 -24.14 -4.60
CA PRO A 8 2.30 -24.22 -3.14
C PRO A 8 3.26 -23.13 -2.64
N LYS A 9 2.73 -22.18 -1.85
CA LYS A 9 3.51 -21.08 -1.26
C LYS A 9 4.42 -21.59 -0.15
N GLU A 10 5.64 -21.05 -0.08
CA GLU A 10 6.57 -21.38 1.01
C GLU A 10 6.03 -20.87 2.36
N PRO A 11 6.26 -21.59 3.47
CA PRO A 11 5.84 -21.11 4.77
C PRO A 11 6.56 -19.78 5.12
N PRO A 12 5.89 -18.87 5.85
CA PRO A 12 6.52 -17.64 6.29
C PRO A 12 7.71 -17.94 7.22
N ILE A 13 8.77 -17.15 7.07
CA ILE A 13 9.99 -17.27 7.90
C ILE A 13 9.84 -16.67 9.31
N SER A 14 8.70 -16.02 9.58
CA SER A 14 8.39 -15.35 10.85
C SER A 14 6.91 -15.47 11.17
N ASP A 15 6.60 -15.55 12.47
CA ASP A 15 5.28 -15.59 13.09
C ASP A 15 4.76 -14.21 13.55
N GLY A 16 5.50 -13.13 13.27
CA GLY A 16 5.07 -11.77 13.56
C GLY A 16 3.87 -11.34 12.71
N GLN A 17 3.23 -10.21 13.09
CA GLN A 17 2.04 -9.68 12.39
C GLN A 17 2.25 -9.41 10.88
N SER A 18 3.50 -9.27 10.45
CA SER A 18 3.89 -9.06 9.04
C SER A 18 4.40 -10.32 8.35
N GLY A 19 4.33 -11.49 8.99
CA GLY A 19 4.79 -12.76 8.44
C GLY A 19 4.00 -13.16 7.19
N ARG A 20 4.71 -13.33 6.06
CA ARG A 20 4.15 -13.81 4.78
C ARG A 20 5.16 -14.69 4.03
N PRO A 21 4.71 -15.62 3.18
CA PRO A 21 5.53 -16.33 2.20
C PRO A 21 6.42 -15.39 1.38
N ARG A 22 7.61 -15.85 0.98
CA ARG A 22 8.58 -15.05 0.21
C ARG A 22 8.12 -14.73 -1.21
N ASP A 23 7.34 -15.63 -1.78
CA ASP A 23 6.79 -15.58 -3.13
C ASP A 23 5.44 -14.86 -3.20
N GLU A 24 4.92 -14.38 -2.06
CA GLU A 24 3.67 -13.64 -2.01
C GLU A 24 3.86 -12.14 -2.29
N THR A 25 3.09 -11.62 -3.23
CA THR A 25 3.06 -10.19 -3.54
C THR A 25 2.45 -9.40 -2.38
N ILE A 26 3.00 -8.21 -2.10
CA ILE A 26 2.37 -7.26 -1.18
C ILE A 26 1.05 -6.81 -1.80
N ALA A 27 -0.03 -6.70 -1.03
CA ALA A 27 -1.37 -6.38 -1.54
C ALA A 27 -1.43 -5.13 -2.46
N GLN A 28 -0.46 -4.21 -2.34
CA GLN A 28 -0.34 -3.01 -3.16
C GLN A 28 0.47 -3.20 -4.46
N THR A 29 1.23 -4.30 -4.60
CA THR A 29 2.11 -4.59 -5.76
C THR A 29 1.77 -5.90 -6.47
N GLY A 30 0.68 -6.57 -6.06
CA GLY A 30 0.13 -7.74 -6.74
C GLY A 30 -0.41 -7.41 -8.14
N ARG A 31 -0.63 -8.44 -8.96
CA ARG A 31 -1.24 -8.26 -10.29
C ARG A 31 -2.63 -7.62 -10.14
N GLY A 32 -2.86 -6.53 -10.87
CA GLY A 32 -4.09 -5.74 -10.83
C GLY A 32 -3.78 -4.26 -11.03
N LEU A 33 -4.77 -3.45 -11.41
CA LEU A 33 -4.62 -2.01 -11.24
C LEU A 33 -4.66 -1.71 -9.74
N PRO A 34 -3.79 -0.80 -9.23
CA PRO A 34 -3.94 -0.29 -7.88
C PRO A 34 -5.38 0.16 -7.66
N ASN A 35 -5.89 -0.03 -6.45
CA ASN A 35 -7.19 0.48 -6.09
C ASN A 35 -7.12 2.02 -5.98
N ASP A 36 -7.28 2.69 -7.11
CA ASP A 36 -7.22 4.15 -7.22
C ASP A 36 -8.58 4.81 -6.92
N THR A 37 -9.52 4.10 -6.29
CA THR A 37 -10.80 4.66 -5.83
C THR A 37 -10.66 5.54 -4.57
N GLY A 38 -9.49 6.16 -4.37
CA GLY A 38 -9.25 7.07 -3.26
C GLY A 38 -10.23 8.24 -3.29
N ARG A 39 -10.69 8.67 -2.12
CA ARG A 39 -11.48 9.90 -2.01
C ARG A 39 -10.52 11.08 -1.95
N PRO A 40 -10.86 12.22 -2.60
CA PRO A 40 -10.14 13.46 -2.36
C PRO A 40 -10.13 13.79 -0.87
N VAL A 41 -8.98 14.26 -0.38
CA VAL A 41 -8.88 14.80 0.99
C VAL A 41 -9.41 16.24 0.93
N GLU A 42 -10.49 16.50 1.65
CA GLU A 42 -10.96 17.88 1.86
C GLU A 42 -10.13 18.52 2.98
N VAL A 43 -9.54 19.67 2.68
CA VAL A 43 -8.79 20.50 3.62
C VAL A 43 -9.45 21.85 3.73
N ASP A 44 -9.60 22.32 4.97
CA ASP A 44 -10.02 23.69 5.23
C ASP A 44 -8.85 24.68 5.04
N GLU A 45 -9.18 25.96 4.97
CA GLU A 45 -8.20 27.02 4.72
C GLU A 45 -7.12 27.10 5.80
N ALA A 46 -7.48 26.81 7.06
CA ALA A 46 -6.54 26.85 8.17
C ALA A 46 -5.52 25.70 8.10
N GLU A 47 -5.94 24.52 7.66
CA GLU A 47 -5.04 23.39 7.39
C GLU A 47 -4.18 23.63 6.15
N ALA A 48 -4.73 24.26 5.10
CA ALA A 48 -3.94 24.63 3.92
C ALA A 48 -2.78 25.58 4.27
N GLU A 49 -3.02 26.61 5.09
CA GLU A 49 -2.00 27.54 5.57
C GLU A 49 -0.91 26.83 6.39
N ARG A 50 -1.31 25.91 7.28
CA ARG A 50 -0.37 25.10 8.09
C ARG A 50 0.54 24.25 7.20
N ILE A 51 -0.01 23.61 6.18
CA ILE A 51 0.74 22.77 5.24
C ILE A 51 1.72 23.64 4.44
N GLU A 52 1.27 24.77 3.89
CA GLU A 52 2.13 25.69 3.13
C GLU A 52 3.33 26.15 3.94
N LYS A 53 3.10 26.63 5.17
CA LYS A 53 4.17 27.08 6.05
C LYS A 53 5.21 25.98 6.29
N LYS A 54 4.74 24.76 6.57
CA LYS A 54 5.62 23.61 6.84
C LYS A 54 6.44 23.18 5.63
N ILE A 55 5.92 23.35 4.42
CA ILE A 55 6.67 23.06 3.18
C ILE A 55 7.72 24.13 2.91
N ARG A 56 7.43 25.41 3.18
CA ARG A 56 8.33 26.54 2.89
C ARG A 56 9.45 26.73 3.91
N GLU A 57 9.29 26.20 5.11
CA GLU A 57 10.28 26.27 6.20
C GLU A 57 11.28 25.09 6.20
N LEU A 58 11.23 24.20 5.19
CA LEU A 58 12.25 23.17 4.92
C LEU A 58 13.53 23.77 4.32
#